data_AF-C5CI08-F1
#
_entry.id   AF-C5CI08-F1
#
_cell.length_a   1.000
_cell.length_b   1.000
_cell.length_c   1.000
_cell.angle_alpha   90.00
_cell.angle_beta   90.00
_cell.angle_gamma   90.00
#
_symmetry.space_group_name_H-M   'P 1'
#
loop_
_entity.id
_entity.type
_entity.pdbx_description
1 polymer ?
#
loop_
_entity_poly.entity_id
_entity_poly.type
_entity_poly.pdbx_seq_one_letter_code
_entity_poly.pdbx_strand_id
1 'polypeptide(L)'
;MDYSKHEHPKHFKALKVLKTARGQIDGIIKMIEEERYCVDISTQLLAVIALLKRANIEIINKHVETCVREAVESGEVEEKLEELEMLMKYIGKTF
;
A
#
# COMPACT_ATOMS: atom_id res chain seq x y z
N MET A 1 -14.77 1.32 -13.24
CA MET A 1 -13.58 1.40 -14.12
C MET A 1 -13.12 -0.01 -14.38
N ASP A 2 -12.94 -0.36 -15.65
CA ASP A 2 -12.50 -1.68 -16.07
C ASP A 2 -10.97 -1.72 -16.06
N TYR A 3 -10.39 -2.26 -15.00
CA TYR A 3 -8.94 -2.34 -14.80
C TYR A 3 -8.25 -3.40 -15.68
N SER A 4 -8.96 -4.05 -16.60
CA SER A 4 -8.50 -5.23 -17.34
C SER A 4 -7.79 -4.94 -18.68
N LYS A 5 -7.67 -3.68 -19.11
CA LYS A 5 -7.10 -3.31 -20.43
C LYS A 5 -5.58 -3.44 -20.59
N HIS A 6 -4.81 -3.76 -19.53
CA HIS A 6 -3.36 -3.96 -19.63
C HIS A 6 -2.84 -4.97 -18.59
N GLU A 7 -1.65 -5.54 -18.83
CA GLU A 7 -1.02 -6.51 -17.93
C GLU A 7 -0.41 -5.78 -16.72
N HIS A 8 -0.87 -6.13 -15.50
CA HIS A 8 -0.41 -5.47 -14.28
C HIS A 8 0.93 -6.04 -13.79
N PRO A 9 1.90 -5.19 -13.41
CA PRO A 9 3.18 -5.67 -12.93
C PRO A 9 3.05 -6.38 -11.57
N LYS A 10 3.90 -7.37 -11.33
CA LYS A 10 4.00 -7.99 -10.00
C LYS A 10 4.57 -7.01 -8.98
N HIS A 11 3.82 -6.73 -7.91
CA HIS A 11 4.24 -5.83 -6.82
C HIS A 11 5.07 -6.55 -5.73
N PHE A 12 6.21 -7.14 -6.11
CA PHE A 12 7.02 -7.96 -5.18
C PHE A 12 7.47 -7.24 -3.90
N LYS A 13 7.83 -5.94 -4.00
CA LYS A 13 8.25 -5.13 -2.84
C LYS A 13 7.09 -4.94 -1.85
N ALA A 14 5.93 -4.51 -2.35
CA ALA A 14 4.73 -4.37 -1.53
C ALA A 14 4.31 -5.71 -0.91
N LEU A 15 4.33 -6.80 -1.68
CA LEU A 15 4.04 -8.15 -1.19
C LEU A 15 4.96 -8.57 -0.04
N LYS A 16 6.27 -8.27 -0.14
CA LYS A 16 7.23 -8.56 0.93
C LYS A 16 6.89 -7.78 2.20
N VAL A 17 6.58 -6.49 2.08
CA VAL A 17 6.19 -5.64 3.22
C VAL A 17 4.89 -6.13 3.85
N LEU A 18 3.89 -6.51 3.04
CA LEU A 18 2.63 -7.06 3.53
C LEU A 18 2.79 -8.39 4.27
N LYS A 19 3.70 -9.26 3.82
CA LYS A 19 4.04 -10.49 4.55
C LYS A 19 4.65 -10.20 5.92
N THR A 20 5.49 -9.17 6.03
CA THR A 20 6.01 -8.70 7.32
C THR A 20 4.90 -8.13 8.20
N ALA A 21 4.03 -7.28 7.64
CA ALA A 21 2.90 -6.70 8.36
C ALA A 21 1.96 -7.78 8.92
N ARG A 22 1.68 -8.83 8.15
CA ARG A 22 0.90 -9.99 8.60
C ARG A 22 1.52 -10.63 9.84
N GLY A 23 2.82 -10.92 9.84
CA GLY A 23 3.49 -11.49 11.01
C GLY A 23 3.45 -10.58 12.24
N GLN A 24 3.50 -9.26 12.06
CA GLN A 24 3.32 -8.31 13.17
C GLN A 24 1.88 -8.29 13.69
N ILE A 25 0.88 -8.37 12.80
CA ILE A 25 -0.53 -8.48 13.20
C ILE A 25 -0.76 -9.77 14.01
N ASP A 26 -0.21 -10.91 13.56
CA ASP A 26 -0.28 -12.17 14.30
C ASP A 26 0.34 -12.02 15.71
N GLY A 27 1.46 -11.30 15.81
CA GLY A 27 2.09 -10.96 17.10
C GLY A 27 1.20 -10.08 17.99
N ILE A 28 0.56 -9.05 17.43
CA ILE A 28 -0.35 -8.16 18.17
C ILE A 28 -1.56 -8.92 18.70
N ILE A 29 -2.15 -9.81 17.89
CA ILE A 29 -3.27 -10.67 18.32
C ILE A 29 -2.86 -11.46 19.56
N LYS A 30 -1.69 -12.10 19.52
CA LYS A 30 -1.15 -12.82 20.67
C LYS A 30 -0.93 -11.92 21.89
N MET A 31 -0.43 -10.68 21.70
CA MET A 31 -0.28 -9.73 22.82
C MET A 31 -1.61 -9.39 23.48
N ILE A 32 -2.71 -9.32 22.71
CA ILE A 32 -4.06 -9.08 23.24
C ILE A 32 -4.56 -10.31 24.00
N GLU A 33 -4.38 -11.51 23.44
CA GLU A 33 -4.74 -12.79 24.08
C GLU A 33 -3.97 -13.01 25.40
N GLU A 34 -2.74 -12.51 25.47
CA GLU A 34 -1.88 -12.53 26.67
C GLU A 34 -2.12 -11.34 27.63
N GLU A 35 -3.15 -10.53 27.40
CA GLU A 35 -3.52 -9.37 28.23
C GLU A 35 -2.35 -8.39 28.47
N ARG A 36 -1.50 -8.19 27.46
CA ARG A 36 -0.33 -7.32 27.57
C ARG A 36 -0.70 -5.83 27.71
N TYR A 37 0.27 -5.05 28.19
CA TYR A 37 0.09 -3.62 28.43
C TYR A 37 -0.32 -2.86 27.17
N CYS A 38 -1.38 -2.05 27.30
CA CYS A 38 -2.04 -1.38 26.18
C CYS A 38 -1.09 -0.48 25.36
N VAL A 39 -0.09 0.15 26.00
CA VAL A 39 0.87 1.03 25.31
C VAL A 39 1.80 0.22 24.40
N ASP A 40 2.20 -0.98 24.80
CA ASP A 40 3.03 -1.87 23.97
C ASP A 40 2.24 -2.31 22.72
N ILE A 41 0.97 -2.71 22.92
CA ILE A 41 0.06 -3.10 21.85
C ILE A 41 -0.14 -1.94 20.88
N SER A 42 -0.42 -0.73 21.39
CA SER A 42 -0.57 0.48 20.59
C SER A 42 0.69 0.80 19.78
N THR A 43 1.86 0.63 20.38
CA THR A 43 3.16 0.84 19.69
C THR A 43 3.34 -0.13 18.52
N GLN A 44 2.99 -1.41 18.70
CA GLN A 44 3.06 -2.40 17.61
C GLN A 44 2.02 -2.12 16.51
N LEU A 45 0.81 -1.68 16.86
CA LEU A 45 -0.19 -1.25 15.87
C LEU A 45 0.31 -0.09 15.00
N LEU A 46 0.99 0.90 15.61
CA LEU A 46 1.61 2.00 14.86
C LEU A 46 2.73 1.50 13.92
N ALA A 47 3.49 0.48 14.32
CA ALA A 47 4.48 -0.14 13.45
C ALA A 47 3.84 -0.83 12.23
N VAL A 48 2.73 -1.55 12.43
CA VAL A 48 1.96 -2.17 11.34
C VAL A 48 1.41 -1.11 10.39
N ILE A 49 0.85 -0.03 10.92
CA ILE A 49 0.37 1.11 10.14
C ILE A 49 1.48 1.67 9.23
N ALA A 50 2.69 1.83 9.77
CA ALA A 50 3.83 2.32 8.99
C ALA A 50 4.22 1.33 7.87
N LEU A 51 4.15 0.02 8.10
CA LEU A 51 4.35 -1.00 7.07
C LEU A 51 3.27 -0.94 5.99
N LEU A 52 2.00 -0.78 6.35
CA LEU A 52 0.90 -0.67 5.39
C LEU A 52 1.05 0.58 4.52
N LYS A 53 1.43 1.72 5.13
CA LYS A 53 1.74 2.95 4.39
C LYS A 53 2.89 2.74 3.40
N ARG A 54 3.96 2.06 3.83
CA ARG A 54 5.09 1.72 2.96
C ARG A 54 4.66 0.81 1.81
N ALA A 55 3.88 -0.23 2.07
CA ALA A 55 3.38 -1.13 1.03
C ALA A 55 2.55 -0.38 -0.01
N ASN A 56 1.69 0.54 0.42
CA ASN A 56 0.88 1.37 -0.48
C ASN A 56 1.76 2.28 -1.36
N ILE A 57 2.78 2.91 -0.79
CA ILE A 57 3.74 3.73 -1.55
C ILE A 57 4.46 2.89 -2.62
N GLU A 58 4.87 1.65 -2.30
CA GLU A 58 5.50 0.75 -3.28
C GLU A 58 4.55 0.38 -4.43
N ILE A 59 3.24 0.24 -4.18
CA ILE A 59 2.24 0.00 -5.23
C ILE A 59 2.13 1.21 -6.14
N ILE A 60 2.02 2.40 -5.57
CA ILE A 60 1.84 3.65 -6.31
C ILE A 60 3.08 3.99 -7.13
N ASN A 61 4.27 3.87 -6.55
CA ASN A 61 5.53 4.04 -7.28
C ASN A 61 5.57 3.10 -8.49
N LYS A 62 5.13 1.85 -8.31
CA LYS A 62 5.10 0.90 -9.42
C LYS A 62 4.10 1.30 -10.50
N HIS A 63 2.92 1.79 -10.13
CA HIS A 63 1.93 2.30 -11.07
C HIS A 63 2.46 3.49 -11.89
N VAL A 64 3.20 4.41 -11.27
CA VAL A 64 3.86 5.52 -11.97
C VAL A 64 4.93 5.01 -12.94
N GLU A 65 5.75 4.05 -12.51
CA GLU A 65 6.82 3.47 -13.35
C GLU A 65 6.31 2.68 -14.57
N THR A 66 5.09 2.13 -14.52
CA THR A 66 4.52 1.29 -15.57
C THR A 66 3.34 1.96 -16.25
N CYS A 67 2.17 1.98 -15.59
CA CYS A 67 0.91 2.34 -16.21
C CYS A 67 0.89 3.80 -16.68
N VAL A 68 1.41 4.72 -15.86
CA VAL A 68 1.50 6.14 -16.24
C VAL A 68 2.54 6.34 -17.34
N ARG A 69 3.70 5.68 -17.23
CA ARG A 69 4.76 5.78 -18.24
C ARG A 69 4.31 5.26 -19.61
N GLU A 70 3.62 4.12 -19.65
CA GLU A 70 3.05 3.54 -20.86
C GLU A 70 1.97 4.47 -21.45
N ALA A 71 1.12 5.06 -20.62
CA ALA A 71 0.09 6.00 -21.05
C ALA A 71 0.67 7.31 -21.63
N VAL A 72 1.82 7.77 -21.12
CA VAL A 72 2.56 8.90 -21.71
C VAL A 72 3.05 8.53 -23.11
N GLU A 73 3.55 7.31 -23.30
CA GLU A 73 4.05 6.83 -24.59
C GLU A 73 2.92 6.57 -25.61
N SER A 74 1.72 6.17 -25.15
CA SER A 74 0.55 5.92 -26.01
C SER A 74 -0.36 7.13 -26.25
N GLY A 75 -0.16 8.25 -25.52
CA GLY A 75 -0.99 9.45 -25.61
C GLY A 75 -2.30 9.39 -24.81
N GLU A 76 -2.45 8.44 -23.90
CA GLU A 76 -3.63 8.21 -23.05
C GLU A 76 -3.39 8.64 -21.58
N VAL A 77 -2.52 9.64 -21.36
CA VAL A 77 -1.99 10.00 -20.03
C VAL A 77 -3.04 10.54 -19.05
N GLU A 78 -4.06 11.25 -19.53
CA GLU A 78 -5.00 12.00 -18.69
C GLU A 78 -5.78 11.08 -17.73
N GLU A 79 -6.30 9.95 -18.24
CA GLU A 79 -7.03 8.96 -17.42
C GLU A 79 -6.13 8.38 -16.31
N LYS A 80 -4.85 8.15 -16.59
CA LYS A 80 -3.91 7.60 -15.61
C LYS A 80 -3.45 8.62 -14.58
N LEU A 81 -3.41 9.90 -14.92
CA LEU A 81 -3.14 10.96 -13.95
C LEU A 81 -4.33 11.17 -13.00
N GLU A 82 -5.57 11.13 -13.49
CA GLU A 82 -6.75 11.21 -12.64
C GLU A 82 -6.82 10.04 -11.63
N GLU A 83 -6.52 8.81 -12.07
CA GLU A 83 -6.39 7.64 -11.19
C GLU A 83 -5.34 7.87 -10.08
N LEU A 84 -4.16 8.38 -10.45
CA LEU A 84 -3.06 8.65 -9.53
C LEU A 84 -3.43 9.74 -8.51
N GLU A 85 -4.06 10.84 -8.95
CA GLU A 85 -4.52 11.92 -8.07
C GLU A 85 -5.52 11.42 -7.02
N MET A 86 -6.45 10.56 -7.42
CA MET A 86 -7.37 9.92 -6.48
C MET A 86 -6.61 9.11 -5.43
N LEU A 87 -5.66 8.27 -5.84
CA LEU A 87 -4.86 7.45 -4.92
C LEU A 87 -4.03 8.31 -3.95
N MET A 88 -3.41 9.39 -4.44
CA MET A 88 -2.63 10.32 -3.61
C MET A 88 -3.49 11.04 -2.58
N LYS A 89 -4.72 11.42 -2.92
CA LYS A 89 -5.66 12.05 -2.00
C LYS A 89 -5.97 11.17 -0.78
N TYR A 90 -6.07 9.85 -0.96
CA TYR A 90 -6.32 8.92 0.15
C TYR A 90 -5.10 8.69 1.04
N ILE A 91 -3.87 8.79 0.49
CA ILE A 91 -2.65 8.77 1.32
C ILE A 91 -2.62 9.98 2.25
N GLY A 92 -2.94 11.17 1.75
CA GLY A 92 -2.89 12.41 2.55
C GLY A 92 -3.98 12.52 3.62
N LYS A 93 -5.08 11.77 3.48
CA LYS A 93 -6.18 11.73 4.47
C LYS A 93 -6.02 10.65 5.54
N THR A 94 -5.16 9.67 5.30
CA THR A 94 -4.88 8.62 6.27
C THR A 94 -3.71 9.11 7.12
N PHE A 95 -4.02 9.55 8.35
CA PHE A 95 -3.21 10.28 9.36
C PHE A 95 -3.28 11.80 9.26
#